data_AF-A0A7K0NGI9-F1
#
_entry.id   AF-A0A7K0NGI9-F1
#
_cell.length_a   1.000
_cell.length_b   1.000
_cell.length_c   1.000
_cell.angle_alpha   90.00
_cell.angle_beta   90.00
_cell.angle_gamma   90.00
#
_symmetry.space_group_name_H-M   'P 1'
#
loop_
_entity.id
_entity.type
_entity.pdbx_description
1 polymer ?
#
loop_
_entity_poly.entity_id
_entity_poly.type
_entity_poly.pdbx_seq_one_letter_code
_entity_poly.pdbx_strand_id
1 'polypeptide(L)'
;MSATILDEVMTSLHVLSLPMKVKFRGIETREIALFSGPFGWGEFSPFLEYDNVESLPWLMSGIEAAFVQPPEPLRKSIPINATLPEIDSKVRIGEILAWYPGCKTVKIKVGNDLERD
;
A
#
# COMPACT_ATOMS: atom_id res chain seq x y z
N MET A 1 5.41 23.48 -4.82
CA MET A 1 3.98 23.12 -4.94
C MET A 1 3.19 24.40 -4.82
N SER A 2 2.37 24.77 -5.81
CA SER A 2 1.56 25.99 -5.70
C SER A 2 0.43 25.77 -4.69
N ALA A 3 0.02 26.82 -3.99
CA ALA A 3 -1.13 26.76 -3.08
C ALA A 3 -2.39 26.17 -3.76
N THR A 4 -2.54 26.39 -5.06
CA THR A 4 -3.64 25.86 -5.87
C THR A 4 -3.74 24.34 -5.92
N ILE A 5 -2.60 23.62 -5.96
CA ILE A 5 -2.64 22.14 -6.00
C ILE A 5 -3.18 21.57 -4.69
N LEU A 6 -2.81 22.18 -3.56
CA LEU A 6 -3.29 21.70 -2.27
C LEU A 6 -4.81 21.94 -2.13
N ASP A 7 -5.31 23.08 -2.60
CA ASP A 7 -6.75 23.34 -2.61
C ASP A 7 -7.53 22.33 -3.47
N GLU A 8 -7.00 21.95 -4.63
CA GLU A 8 -7.57 20.92 -5.50
C GLU A 8 -7.56 19.53 -4.83
N VAL A 9 -6.46 19.16 -4.17
CA VAL A 9 -6.36 17.92 -3.38
C VAL A 9 -7.44 17.91 -2.29
N MET A 10 -7.54 18.99 -1.51
CA MET A 10 -8.51 19.08 -0.41
C MET A 10 -9.96 19.05 -0.88
N THR A 11 -10.24 19.61 -2.06
CA THR A 11 -11.60 19.63 -2.65
C THR A 11 -12.09 18.24 -3.05
N SER A 12 -11.18 17.34 -3.44
CA SER A 12 -11.49 15.98 -3.90
C SER A 12 -11.15 14.88 -2.89
N LEU A 13 -10.75 15.26 -1.67
CA LEU A 13 -10.25 14.33 -0.66
C LEU A 13 -11.36 13.42 -0.11
N HIS A 14 -11.12 12.12 -0.14
CA HIS A 14 -11.96 11.10 0.45
C HIS A 14 -11.14 10.22 1.39
N VAL A 15 -11.50 10.19 2.67
CA VAL A 15 -10.89 9.30 3.66
C VAL A 15 -11.66 7.98 3.72
N LEU A 16 -10.93 6.87 3.64
CA LEU A 16 -11.45 5.52 3.62
C LEU A 16 -10.79 4.68 4.70
N SER A 17 -11.51 3.67 5.18
CA SER A 17 -11.01 2.69 6.15
C SER A 17 -11.38 1.29 5.67
N LEU A 18 -10.36 0.45 5.46
CA LEU A 18 -10.47 -0.85 4.82
C LEU A 18 -10.06 -1.97 5.79
N PRO A 19 -10.91 -2.98 6.07
CA PRO A 19 -10.51 -4.11 6.91
C PRO A 19 -9.48 -4.98 6.20
N MET A 20 -8.46 -5.43 6.93
CA MET A 20 -7.44 -6.33 6.43
C MET A 20 -7.86 -7.79 6.60
N LYS A 21 -7.48 -8.65 5.65
CA LYS A 21 -7.74 -10.10 5.74
C LYS A 21 -6.92 -10.79 6.83
N VAL A 22 -5.75 -10.24 7.13
CA VAL A 22 -4.79 -10.71 8.13
C VAL A 22 -4.13 -9.50 8.78
N LYS A 23 -3.78 -9.62 10.06
CA LYS A 23 -3.02 -8.57 10.77
C LYS A 23 -1.65 -8.38 10.11
N PHE A 24 -1.29 -7.14 9.86
CA PHE A 24 -0.02 -6.79 9.22
C PHE A 24 0.54 -5.53 9.86
N ARG A 25 1.83 -5.52 10.21
CA ARG A 25 2.48 -4.41 10.92
C ARG A 25 1.67 -3.89 12.13
N GLY A 26 1.03 -4.79 12.87
CA GLY A 26 0.25 -4.45 14.06
C GLY A 26 -1.17 -3.94 13.78
N ILE A 27 -1.54 -3.67 12.53
CA ILE A 27 -2.86 -3.14 12.17
C ILE A 27 -3.78 -4.21 11.56
N GLU A 28 -5.09 -4.04 11.77
CA GLU A 28 -6.17 -4.85 11.20
C GLU A 28 -7.08 -4.04 10.27
N THR A 29 -6.85 -2.73 10.22
CA THR A 29 -7.59 -1.76 9.42
C THR A 29 -6.60 -0.82 8.77
N ARG A 30 -6.80 -0.56 7.47
CA ARG A 30 -5.99 0.37 6.71
C ARG A 30 -6.77 1.63 6.41
N GLU A 31 -6.35 2.74 7.02
CA GLU A 31 -6.85 4.07 6.71
C GLU A 31 -6.04 4.67 5.57
N ILE A 32 -6.73 5.25 4.58
CA ILE A 32 -6.14 5.92 3.42
C ILE A 32 -6.92 7.19 3.10
N ALA A 33 -6.28 8.14 2.42
CA ALA A 33 -6.97 9.25 1.77
C ALA A 33 -6.74 9.19 0.25
N LEU A 34 -7.81 9.28 -0.52
CA LEU A 34 -7.79 9.35 -1.98
C LEU A 34 -8.16 10.76 -2.43
N PHE A 35 -7.54 11.23 -3.50
CA PHE A 35 -7.89 12.48 -4.16
C PHE A 35 -7.62 12.35 -5.66
N SER A 36 -8.27 13.18 -6.47
CA SER A 36 -8.16 13.12 -7.93
C SER A 36 -7.49 14.36 -8.49
N GLY A 37 -6.85 14.18 -9.63
CA GLY A 37 -6.19 15.22 -10.41
C GLY A 37 -6.27 14.92 -11.90
N PRO A 38 -5.68 15.78 -12.75
CA PRO A 38 -5.80 15.69 -14.20
C PRO A 38 -5.23 14.39 -14.81
N PHE A 39 -4.35 13.67 -14.09
CA PHE A 39 -3.74 12.43 -14.56
C PHE A 39 -4.25 11.18 -13.82
N GLY A 40 -5.23 11.30 -12.94
CA GLY A 40 -5.89 10.18 -12.28
C GLY A 40 -6.05 10.38 -10.78
N TRP A 41 -5.89 9.29 -10.02
CA TRP A 41 -6.05 9.27 -8.57
C TRP A 41 -4.69 9.19 -7.87
N GLY A 42 -4.57 9.94 -6.79
CA GLY A 42 -3.49 9.86 -5.83
C GLY A 42 -3.96 9.18 -4.55
N GLU A 43 -3.06 8.45 -3.90
CA GLU A 43 -3.28 7.87 -2.59
C GLU A 43 -2.28 8.46 -1.59
N PHE A 44 -2.80 9.00 -0.49
CA PHE A 44 -2.03 9.33 0.69
C PHE A 44 -2.38 8.35 1.81
N SER A 45 -1.44 7.45 2.07
CA SER A 45 -1.61 6.39 3.06
C SER A 45 -0.34 6.21 3.88
N PRO A 46 0.12 7.17 4.68
CA PRO A 46 1.18 6.90 5.66
C PRO A 46 0.65 5.90 6.71
N PHE A 47 1.55 5.26 7.45
CA PHE A 47 1.14 4.58 8.67
C PHE A 47 0.93 5.62 9.78
N LEU A 48 0.03 5.33 10.73
CA LEU A 48 -0.38 6.31 11.75
C LEU A 48 0.75 6.67 12.74
N GLU A 49 1.77 5.83 12.86
CA GLU A 49 2.95 6.13 13.67
C GLU A 49 3.88 7.19 13.07
N TYR A 50 3.75 7.50 11.78
CA TYR A 50 4.61 8.48 11.11
C TYR A 50 4.14 9.91 11.41
N ASP A 51 5.09 10.76 11.78
CA ASP A 51 4.81 12.19 11.99
C ASP A 51 4.64 12.94 10.66
N ASN A 52 4.44 14.26 10.74
CA ASN A 52 4.25 15.10 9.56
C ASN A 52 5.47 15.13 8.63
N VAL A 53 6.68 15.06 9.18
CA VAL A 53 7.92 15.10 8.42
C VAL A 53 8.13 13.78 7.69
N GLU A 54 7.94 12.66 8.38
CA GLU A 54 8.01 11.32 7.82
C GLU A 54 6.89 11.03 6.80
N SER A 55 5.72 11.64 6.99
CA SER A 55 4.57 11.52 6.09
C SER A 55 4.67 12.39 4.84
N LEU A 56 5.55 13.41 4.82
CA LEU A 56 5.65 14.33 3.69
C LEU A 56 5.94 13.63 2.35
N PRO A 57 6.91 12.69 2.24
CA PRO A 57 7.15 11.95 1.00
C PRO A 57 5.95 11.13 0.53
N TRP A 58 5.13 10.63 1.45
CA TRP A 58 3.90 9.90 1.12
C TRP A 58 2.88 10.83 0.44
N LEU A 59 2.69 12.03 0.99
CA LEU A 59 1.80 13.03 0.40
C LEU A 59 2.31 13.47 -0.98
N MET A 60 3.61 13.74 -1.08
CA MET A 60 4.25 14.12 -2.35
C MET A 60 4.06 13.04 -3.43
N SER A 61 4.19 11.76 -3.07
CA SER A 61 3.97 10.65 -3.99
C SER A 61 2.52 10.54 -4.46
N GLY A 62 1.54 10.73 -3.56
CA GLY A 62 0.13 10.74 -3.94
C GLY A 62 -0.19 11.91 -4.88
N ILE A 63 0.36 13.10 -4.60
CA ILE A 63 0.18 14.28 -5.45
C ILE A 63 0.82 14.07 -6.82
N GLU A 64 2.02 13.52 -6.88
CA GLU A 64 2.67 13.17 -8.15
C GLU A 64 1.77 12.23 -8.98
N ALA A 65 1.22 11.18 -8.37
CA ALA A 65 0.37 10.22 -9.06
C ALA A 65 -0.90 10.86 -9.67
N ALA A 66 -1.47 11.89 -9.03
CA ALA A 66 -2.68 12.57 -9.51
C ALA A 66 -2.40 13.73 -10.49
N PHE A 67 -1.28 14.43 -10.33
CA PHE A 67 -1.03 15.73 -10.99
C PHE A 67 0.17 15.73 -11.94
N VAL A 68 0.94 14.65 -12.03
CA VAL A 68 2.05 14.51 -12.97
C VAL A 68 1.73 13.40 -13.97
N GLN A 69 2.01 13.65 -15.25
CA GLN A 69 1.87 12.63 -16.28
C GLN A 69 2.80 11.44 -15.95
N PRO A 70 2.27 10.21 -15.85
CA PRO A 70 3.12 9.06 -15.59
C PRO A 70 4.05 8.79 -16.77
N PRO A 71 5.26 8.28 -16.54
CA PRO A 71 6.16 7.91 -17.61
C PRO A 71 5.60 6.76 -18.44
N GLU A 72 5.94 6.72 -19.72
CA GLU A 72 5.50 5.66 -20.64
C GLU A 72 5.98 4.27 -20.16
N PRO A 73 5.08 3.30 -19.94
CA PRO A 73 5.46 1.97 -19.49
C PRO A 73 6.29 1.22 -20.55
N LEU A 74 7.50 0.80 -20.18
CA LEU A 74 8.37 0.00 -21.05
C LEU A 74 7.96 -1.49 -21.14
N ARG A 75 6.99 -1.91 -20.32
CA ARG A 75 6.47 -3.28 -20.26
C ARG A 75 5.02 -3.28 -19.84
N LYS A 76 4.26 -4.26 -20.34
CA LYS A 76 2.83 -4.41 -20.04
C LYS A 76 2.56 -5.21 -18.75
N SER A 77 3.55 -5.95 -18.26
CA SER A 77 3.44 -6.76 -17.05
C SER A 77 4.76 -6.81 -16.29
N ILE A 78 4.66 -6.97 -14.98
CA ILE A 78 5.78 -7.13 -14.05
C ILE A 78 5.53 -8.41 -13.23
N PRO A 79 6.45 -9.37 -13.18
CA PRO A 79 6.30 -10.52 -12.30
C PRO A 79 6.36 -10.06 -10.83
N ILE A 80 5.44 -10.56 -10.02
CA ILE A 80 5.36 -10.25 -8.59
C ILE A 80 5.69 -11.47 -7.74
N ASN A 81 5.99 -11.26 -6.46
CA ASN A 81 6.05 -12.32 -5.46
C ASN A 81 4.71 -12.47 -4.73
N ALA A 82 4.40 -13.68 -4.26
CA ALA A 82 3.40 -13.88 -3.22
C ALA A 82 3.92 -13.33 -1.88
N THR A 83 3.04 -12.79 -1.04
CA THR A 83 3.41 -12.33 0.31
C THR A 83 2.73 -13.21 1.33
N LEU A 84 3.54 -13.98 2.07
CA LEU A 84 3.08 -14.87 3.13
C LEU A 84 3.33 -14.21 4.49
N PRO A 85 2.28 -13.92 5.29
CA PRO A 85 2.46 -13.47 6.66
C PRO A 85 3.07 -14.61 7.50
N GLU A 86 3.47 -14.29 8.73
CA GLU A 86 3.94 -15.30 9.66
C GLU A 86 2.76 -16.17 10.12
N ILE A 87 2.81 -17.47 9.78
CA ILE A 87 1.73 -18.41 10.04
C ILE A 87 2.26 -19.85 10.07
N ASP A 88 1.87 -20.61 11.09
CA ASP A 88 2.40 -21.98 11.29
C ASP A 88 1.44 -23.10 10.88
N SER A 89 0.31 -22.75 10.28
CA SER A 89 -0.66 -23.71 9.78
C SER A 89 -0.38 -24.03 8.32
N LYS A 90 0.08 -25.26 8.04
CA LYS A 90 0.27 -25.76 6.66
C LYS A 90 -0.98 -25.58 5.79
N VAL A 91 -2.17 -25.79 6.36
CA VAL A 91 -3.45 -25.59 5.67
C VAL A 91 -3.61 -24.11 5.27
N ARG A 92 -3.40 -23.18 6.21
CA ARG A 92 -3.51 -21.73 5.93
C ARG A 92 -2.44 -21.24 4.96
N ILE A 93 -1.23 -21.80 4.99
CA ILE A 93 -0.20 -21.50 4.00
C ILE A 93 -0.70 -21.83 2.60
N GLY A 94 -1.28 -23.02 2.41
CA GLY A 94 -1.88 -23.42 1.14
C GLY A 94 -2.98 -22.47 0.68
N GLU A 95 -3.88 -22.07 1.59
CA GLU A 95 -4.97 -21.12 1.30
C GLU A 95 -4.47 -19.75 0.84
N ILE A 96 -3.45 -19.18 1.52
CA ILE A 96 -2.90 -17.86 1.17
C ILE A 96 -2.14 -17.92 -0.15
N LEU A 97 -1.32 -18.96 -0.37
CA LEU A 97 -0.57 -19.11 -1.62
C LEU A 97 -1.50 -19.30 -2.83
N ALA A 98 -2.68 -19.90 -2.63
CA ALA A 98 -3.71 -20.01 -3.67
C ALA A 98 -4.26 -18.65 -4.15
N TRP A 99 -4.08 -17.55 -3.39
CA TRP A 99 -4.45 -16.20 -3.82
C TRP A 99 -3.53 -15.62 -4.90
N TYR A 100 -2.37 -16.25 -5.15
CA TYR A 100 -1.31 -15.74 -6.01
C TYR A 100 -1.03 -16.68 -7.20
N PRO A 101 -2.04 -16.97 -8.07
CA PRO A 101 -1.84 -17.86 -9.21
C PRO A 101 -0.74 -17.34 -10.14
N GLY A 102 0.21 -18.21 -10.50
CA GLY A 102 1.31 -17.89 -11.41
C GLY A 102 2.55 -17.24 -10.76
N CYS A 103 2.50 -16.89 -9.47
CA CYS A 103 3.69 -16.43 -8.75
C CYS A 103 4.72 -17.56 -8.59
N LYS A 104 5.99 -17.27 -8.89
CA LYS A 104 7.12 -18.22 -8.75
C LYS A 104 8.04 -17.89 -7.58
N THR A 105 7.79 -16.77 -6.91
CA THR A 105 8.58 -16.26 -5.79
C THR A 105 7.65 -15.97 -4.62
N VAL A 106 8.09 -16.29 -3.40
CA VAL A 106 7.34 -16.04 -2.15
C VAL A 106 8.23 -15.25 -1.19
N LYS A 107 7.69 -14.17 -0.63
CA LYS A 107 8.28 -13.44 0.52
C LYS A 107 7.57 -13.89 1.78
N ILE A 108 8.29 -14.54 2.68
CA ILE A 108 7.75 -15.08 3.94
C ILE A 108 8.18 -14.17 5.09
N LYS A 109 7.23 -13.78 5.94
CA LYS A 109 7.54 -13.10 7.21
C LYS A 109 7.88 -14.15 8.28
N VAL A 110 8.95 -13.89 9.03
CA VAL A 110 9.45 -14.70 10.17
C VAL A 110 9.83 -13.73 11.31
N GLY A 111 10.08 -14.23 12.53
CA GLY A 111 10.72 -13.45 13.58
C GLY A 111 9.80 -12.68 14.53
N ASN A 112 8.49 -12.95 14.60
CA ASN A 112 7.66 -12.32 15.66
C ASN A 112 7.72 -13.08 17.00
N ASP A 113 8.27 -14.30 17.07
CA ASP A 113 8.43 -15.08 18.31
C ASP A 113 9.83 -15.73 18.37
N LEU A 114 10.79 -15.00 18.95
CA LEU A 114 12.18 -15.43 19.07
C LEU A 114 12.39 -16.68 19.93
N GLU A 115 11.46 -17.02 20.82
CA GLU A 115 11.58 -18.24 21.64
C GLU A 115 11.16 -19.49 20.85
N ARG A 116 10.36 -19.29 19.79
CA ARG A 116 9.77 -20.35 18.98
C ARG A 116 10.53 -20.60 17.66
N ASP A 117 11.16 -19.56 17.11
CA ASP A 117 11.95 -19.58 15.88
C ASP A 117 13.37 -20.20 16.07
#